data_AF-I2GSC3-F1
#
_entry.id   AF-I2GSC3-F1
#
_cell.length_a   1.000
_cell.length_b   1.000
_cell.length_c   1.000
_cell.angle_alpha   90.00
_cell.angle_beta   90.00
_cell.angle_gamma   90.00
#
_symmetry.space_group_name_H-M   'P 1'
#
loop_
_entity.id
_entity.type
_entity.pdbx_description
1 polymer ?
#
loop_
_entity_poly.entity_id
_entity_poly.type
_entity_poly.pdbx_seq_one_letter_code
_entity_poly.pdbx_strand_id
1 'polypeptide(L)'
;MMNRPNSGRSIWIRYALLGLVLCITTLFACRHKADNRELNLRHNTLPATNPTRAMVLELEEKDWYCHLSLQNNRPDNPLWKSEPIVVVVQNNQLALADDYKAETLIYINGKAASEAALQKISPEFVDEVFVLRKLEYGSDAAYEPKPYRVLIQTSPNLLPFTKSRSRFFTLLQAAAVSKHPFGETYSFNMNQLLEATFFHNKNALVERTKNQHLKLSDEFSDKTDVYINGIPVKPEEVTSVHVREVARLYTRERPFTDWFRADQPSSRFELNIQTAPKRAKRDSSYYVFSPFYSGDF
;
A
#
# COMPACT_ATOMS: atom_id res chain seq x y z
N MET A 1 -8.76 10.04 -64.33
CA MET A 1 -7.38 10.27 -63.83
C MET A 1 -7.41 11.51 -62.94
N MET A 2 -7.20 11.34 -61.63
CA MET A 2 -7.24 12.44 -60.66
C MET A 2 -5.89 13.18 -60.69
N ASN A 3 -5.94 14.48 -61.02
CA ASN A 3 -4.81 15.40 -60.96
C ASN A 3 -4.29 15.49 -59.51
N ARG A 4 -3.11 14.92 -59.24
CA ARG A 4 -2.36 15.20 -58.01
C ARG A 4 -1.51 16.45 -58.24
N PRO A 5 -1.65 17.52 -57.44
CA PRO A 5 -0.68 18.60 -57.47
C PRO A 5 0.69 18.07 -57.02
N ASN A 6 1.74 18.40 -57.76
CA ASN A 6 3.11 18.04 -57.41
C ASN A 6 3.41 18.49 -55.98
N SER A 7 3.68 17.54 -55.09
CA SER A 7 4.09 17.81 -53.72
C SER A 7 5.44 18.53 -53.74
N GLY A 8 5.39 19.86 -53.73
CA GLY A 8 6.58 20.70 -53.77
C GLY A 8 7.53 20.39 -52.62
N ARG A 9 8.84 20.60 -52.85
CA ARG A 9 9.96 20.42 -51.90
C ARG A 9 9.66 20.88 -50.47
N SER A 10 8.86 21.95 -50.32
CA SER A 10 8.40 22.49 -49.03
C SER A 10 7.60 21.49 -48.18
N ILE A 11 6.75 20.67 -48.82
CA ILE A 11 5.95 19.65 -48.13
C ILE A 11 6.85 18.52 -47.60
N TRP A 12 7.84 18.11 -48.40
CA TRP A 12 8.84 17.12 -47.99
C TRP A 12 9.69 17.61 -46.80
N ILE A 13 10.08 18.88 -46.80
CA ILE A 13 10.82 19.48 -45.68
C ILE A 13 9.97 19.49 -44.41
N ARG A 14 8.67 19.79 -44.50
CA ARG A 14 7.76 19.73 -43.35
C ARG A 14 7.63 18.32 -42.79
N TYR A 15 7.50 17.30 -43.64
CA TYR A 15 7.45 15.91 -43.17
C TYR A 15 8.77 15.42 -42.61
N ALA A 16 9.92 15.84 -43.17
CA ALA A 16 11.23 15.54 -42.62
C ALA A 16 11.44 16.19 -41.25
N LEU A 17 11.04 17.46 -41.08
CA LEU A 17 11.06 18.15 -39.79
C LEU A 17 10.13 17.49 -38.78
N LEU A 18 8.92 17.11 -39.18
CA LEU A 18 7.97 16.44 -38.30
C LEU A 18 8.47 15.06 -37.86
N GLY A 19 9.07 14.30 -38.77
CA GLY A 19 9.71 13.02 -38.47
C GLY A 19 10.92 13.18 -37.54
N LEU A 20 11.71 14.24 -37.72
CA LEU A 20 12.87 14.53 -36.86
C LEU A 20 12.43 14.96 -35.46
N VAL A 21 11.38 15.78 -35.34
CA VAL A 21 10.77 16.13 -34.05
C VAL A 21 10.21 14.88 -33.37
N LEU A 22 9.48 14.01 -34.09
CA LEU A 22 8.99 12.75 -33.56
C LEU A 22 10.13 11.85 -33.06
N CYS A 23 11.20 11.66 -33.84
CA CYS A 23 12.37 10.89 -33.43
C CYS A 23 13.08 11.49 -32.20
N ILE A 24 13.20 12.82 -32.12
CA ILE A 24 13.75 13.48 -30.93
C ILE A 24 12.83 13.22 -29.73
N THR A 25 11.52 13.41 -29.87
CA THR A 25 10.57 13.18 -28.77
C THR A 25 10.54 11.72 -28.31
N THR A 26 10.69 10.73 -29.20
CA THR A 26 10.77 9.32 -28.80
C THR A 26 12.11 8.98 -28.16
N LEU A 27 13.22 9.55 -28.64
CA LEU A 27 14.54 9.41 -28.01
C LEU A 27 14.59 10.03 -26.60
N PHE A 28 13.88 11.15 -26.38
CA PHE A 28 13.76 11.77 -25.05
C PHE A 28 12.68 11.10 -24.17
N ALA A 29 11.61 10.54 -24.74
CA ALA A 29 10.60 9.77 -24.01
C ALA A 29 11.17 8.44 -23.48
N CYS A 30 12.06 7.79 -24.23
CA CYS A 30 12.83 6.62 -23.75
C CYS A 30 13.98 7.00 -22.81
N ARG A 31 14.16 8.30 -22.52
CA ARG A 31 15.11 8.82 -21.53
C ARG A 31 14.47 9.15 -20.18
N HIS A 32 13.30 8.58 -19.89
CA HIS A 32 13.02 8.14 -18.52
C HIS A 32 13.92 6.94 -18.20
N LYS A 33 15.23 7.19 -18.09
CA LYS A 33 15.97 6.54 -17.01
C LYS A 33 15.21 6.98 -15.78
N ALA A 34 14.55 6.02 -15.13
CA ALA A 34 14.05 6.17 -13.78
C ALA A 34 15.07 7.03 -13.04
N ASP A 35 14.60 8.18 -12.57
CA ASP A 35 15.36 9.00 -11.66
C ASP A 35 15.71 8.04 -10.52
N ASN A 36 16.93 7.50 -10.53
CA ASN A 36 17.47 6.54 -9.58
C ASN A 36 17.71 7.28 -8.24
N ARG A 37 16.74 8.10 -7.83
CA ARG A 37 16.73 8.86 -6.59
C ARG A 37 16.59 7.97 -5.37
N GLU A 38 16.35 6.67 -5.54
CA GLU A 38 16.38 5.68 -4.45
C GLU A 38 17.77 5.02 -4.25
N LEU A 39 18.73 5.20 -5.16
CA LEU A 39 20.04 4.53 -5.10
C LEU A 39 21.10 5.23 -4.24
N ASN A 40 20.71 6.17 -3.39
CA ASN A 40 21.50 6.51 -2.20
C ASN A 40 20.95 5.78 -0.97
N LEU A 41 20.83 4.45 -1.07
CA LEU A 41 20.84 3.58 0.10
C LEU A 41 22.22 3.72 0.75
N ARG A 42 22.43 4.81 1.50
CA ARG A 42 23.58 4.97 2.39
C ARG A 42 23.71 3.67 3.17
N HIS A 43 24.81 2.96 2.93
CA HIS A 43 25.27 1.89 3.80
C HIS A 43 25.62 2.58 5.12
N ASN A 44 24.60 2.76 5.96
CA ASN A 44 24.80 3.20 7.33
C ASN A 44 25.41 1.99 8.01
N THR A 45 26.74 1.92 8.01
CA THR A 45 27.51 0.85 8.65
C THR A 45 27.14 0.81 10.13
N LEU A 46 26.17 -0.04 10.47
CA LEU A 46 25.82 -0.32 11.85
C LEU A 46 27.01 -1.07 12.45
N PRO A 47 27.57 -0.64 13.59
CA PRO A 47 28.68 -1.38 14.17
C PRO A 47 28.21 -2.78 14.58
N ALA A 48 28.97 -3.82 14.25
CA ALA A 48 28.72 -5.23 14.55
C ALA A 48 28.86 -5.55 16.05
N THR A 49 28.08 -4.89 16.90
CA THR A 49 28.16 -4.99 18.36
C THR A 49 27.47 -6.22 18.95
N ASN A 50 26.58 -6.85 18.18
CA ASN A 50 25.86 -8.07 18.57
C ASN A 50 25.72 -9.03 17.36
N PRO A 51 25.42 -10.32 17.59
CA PRO A 51 25.29 -11.31 16.51
C PRO A 51 24.27 -10.93 15.44
N THR A 52 23.17 -10.29 15.84
CA THR A 52 22.12 -9.85 14.93
C THR A 52 22.63 -8.78 13.96
N ARG A 53 23.32 -7.74 14.45
CA ARG A 53 23.91 -6.69 13.62
C ARG A 53 25.03 -7.19 12.72
N ALA A 54 25.85 -8.13 13.20
CA ALA A 54 26.86 -8.78 12.37
C ALA A 54 26.22 -9.47 11.15
N MET A 55 25.10 -10.16 11.36
CA MET A 55 24.33 -10.79 10.29
C MET A 55 23.66 -9.77 9.36
N VAL A 56 23.13 -8.66 9.90
CA VAL A 56 22.58 -7.57 9.07
C VAL A 56 23.65 -7.04 8.11
N LEU A 57 24.86 -6.76 8.61
CA LEU A 57 25.96 -6.29 7.78
C LEU A 57 26.35 -7.29 6.68
N GLU A 58 26.47 -8.58 7.04
CA GLU A 58 26.78 -9.64 6.06
C GLU A 58 25.72 -9.74 4.96
N LEU A 59 24.44 -9.55 5.31
CA LEU A 59 23.35 -9.57 4.35
C LEU A 59 23.33 -8.29 3.49
N GLU A 60 23.56 -7.11 4.08
CA GLU A 60 23.62 -5.85 3.32
C GLU A 60 24.73 -5.84 2.27
N GLU A 61 25.85 -6.52 2.52
CA GLU A 61 26.91 -6.76 1.52
C GLU A 61 26.47 -7.66 0.34
N LYS A 62 25.37 -8.41 0.50
CA LYS A 62 24.84 -9.41 -0.45
C LYS A 62 23.52 -8.96 -1.09
N ASP A 63 23.39 -7.67 -1.38
CA ASP A 63 22.21 -7.05 -2.01
C ASP A 63 20.89 -7.18 -1.21
N TRP A 64 20.99 -7.35 0.10
CA TRP A 64 19.83 -7.19 0.98
C TRP A 64 19.73 -5.75 1.46
N TYR A 65 18.51 -5.26 1.64
CA TYR A 65 18.29 -3.93 2.21
C TYR A 65 17.33 -3.98 3.39
N CYS A 66 17.65 -3.22 4.43
CA CYS A 66 16.79 -3.04 5.58
C CYS A 66 15.65 -2.06 5.24
N HIS A 67 14.40 -2.53 5.29
CA HIS A 67 13.20 -1.71 5.08
C HIS A 67 12.46 -1.38 6.38
N LEU A 68 12.65 -2.18 7.43
CA LEU A 68 12.09 -1.95 8.76
C LEU A 68 13.16 -2.19 9.83
N SER A 69 13.36 -1.25 10.75
CA SER A 69 14.19 -1.53 11.94
C SER A 69 13.79 -0.79 13.21
N LEU A 70 14.03 -1.45 14.34
CA LEU A 70 14.06 -0.91 15.68
C LEU A 70 15.48 -1.08 16.22
N GLN A 71 16.13 0.02 16.59
CA GLN A 71 17.51 0.03 17.09
C GLN A 71 17.56 0.68 18.47
N ASN A 72 18.27 0.08 19.42
CA ASN A 72 18.34 0.60 20.78
C ASN A 72 19.22 1.88 20.87
N ASN A 73 20.32 1.94 20.10
CA ASN A 73 21.29 3.04 20.15
C ASN A 73 20.97 4.24 19.24
N ARG A 74 19.79 4.27 18.61
CA ARG A 74 19.31 5.40 17.80
C ARG A 74 17.96 5.88 18.35
N PRO A 75 17.97 6.78 19.35
CA PRO A 75 16.74 7.25 19.99
C PRO A 75 15.75 7.92 19.02
N ASP A 76 16.27 8.49 17.92
CA ASP A 76 15.53 9.45 17.10
C ASP A 76 14.90 8.94 15.81
N ASN A 77 14.95 7.65 15.46
CA ASN A 77 13.95 7.06 14.54
C ASN A 77 14.18 5.56 14.33
N PRO A 78 13.22 4.68 14.68
CA PRO A 78 13.08 3.44 13.93
C PRO A 78 12.97 3.76 12.43
N LEU A 79 13.68 2.99 11.62
CA LEU A 79 13.63 3.14 10.17
C LEU A 79 12.36 2.44 9.68
N TRP A 80 11.40 3.20 9.17
CA TRP A 80 10.21 2.67 8.49
C TRP A 80 10.25 3.16 7.04
N LYS A 81 10.86 2.39 6.15
CA LYS A 81 11.04 2.83 4.76
C LYS A 81 9.86 2.47 3.86
N SER A 82 9.22 1.32 4.05
CA SER A 82 8.18 0.86 3.14
C SER A 82 7.37 -0.32 3.69
N GLU A 83 6.23 -0.56 3.06
CA GLU A 83 5.52 -1.85 3.06
C GLU A 83 6.30 -2.89 2.20
N PRO A 84 6.06 -4.20 2.39
CA PRO A 84 5.12 -4.81 3.35
C PRO A 84 5.70 -4.97 4.76
N ILE A 85 4.82 -5.06 5.76
CA ILE A 85 5.20 -5.36 7.15
C ILE A 85 5.04 -6.86 7.38
N VAL A 86 6.16 -7.59 7.39
CA VAL A 86 6.16 -9.06 7.50
C VAL A 86 6.15 -9.60 8.93
N VAL A 87 6.43 -8.73 9.91
CA VAL A 87 6.39 -9.06 11.35
C VAL A 87 5.26 -8.28 11.99
N VAL A 88 4.45 -8.95 12.79
CA VAL A 88 3.31 -8.36 13.48
C VAL A 88 3.35 -8.68 14.97
N VAL A 89 2.58 -7.94 15.76
CA VAL A 89 2.32 -8.27 17.17
C VAL A 89 0.86 -8.62 17.31
N GLN A 90 0.57 -9.87 17.66
CA GLN A 90 -0.78 -10.37 17.87
C GLN A 90 -0.85 -11.01 19.25
N ASN A 91 -1.87 -10.69 20.04
CA ASN A 91 -2.02 -11.19 21.42
C ASN A 91 -0.77 -10.97 22.30
N ASN A 92 -0.11 -9.82 22.13
CA ASN A 92 1.14 -9.45 22.82
C ASN A 92 2.35 -10.37 22.52
N GLN A 93 2.30 -11.11 21.42
CA GLN A 93 3.38 -11.98 20.95
C GLN A 93 3.80 -11.57 19.55
N LEU A 94 5.09 -11.71 19.24
CA LEU A 94 5.59 -11.52 17.88
C LEU A 94 5.16 -12.70 17.00
N ALA A 95 4.71 -12.39 15.79
CA ALA A 95 4.36 -13.38 14.78
C ALA A 95 4.75 -12.87 13.38
N LEU A 96 4.73 -13.76 12.40
CA LEU A 96 4.81 -13.38 11.00
C LEU A 96 3.40 -13.06 10.48
N ALA A 97 3.29 -12.07 9.61
CA ALA A 97 2.05 -11.81 8.88
C ALA A 97 1.72 -13.00 7.97
N ASP A 98 0.45 -13.42 7.95
CA ASP A 98 0.01 -14.66 7.28
C ASP A 98 0.44 -14.73 5.80
N ASP A 99 0.30 -13.61 5.09
CA ASP A 99 0.63 -13.49 3.66
C ASP A 99 2.13 -13.73 3.38
N TYR A 100 3.02 -13.57 4.36
CA TYR A 100 4.48 -13.64 4.19
C TYR A 100 5.15 -14.80 4.93
N LYS A 101 4.37 -15.68 5.59
CA LYS A 101 4.90 -16.81 6.39
C LYS A 101 5.80 -17.74 5.59
N ALA A 102 5.37 -18.12 4.38
CA ALA A 102 6.11 -19.05 3.53
C ALA A 102 7.41 -18.44 2.97
N GLU A 103 7.45 -17.11 2.84
CA GLU A 103 8.49 -16.34 2.16
C GLU A 103 9.54 -15.75 3.12
N THR A 104 9.41 -16.01 4.42
CA THR A 104 10.23 -15.38 5.45
C THR A 104 11.10 -16.41 6.19
N LEU A 105 12.34 -16.03 6.50
CA LEU A 105 13.18 -16.73 7.48
C LEU A 105 13.40 -15.86 8.72
N ILE A 106 13.39 -16.50 9.89
CA ILE A 106 13.53 -15.84 11.18
C ILE A 106 14.90 -16.17 11.78
N TYR A 107 15.55 -15.16 12.34
CA TYR A 107 16.79 -15.29 13.10
C TYR A 107 16.63 -14.58 14.44
N ILE A 108 16.97 -15.27 15.53
CA ILE A 108 16.94 -14.74 16.89
C ILE A 108 18.36 -14.84 17.45
N ASN A 109 18.92 -13.72 17.88
CA ASN A 109 20.30 -13.61 18.39
C ASN A 109 21.34 -14.20 17.41
N GLY A 110 21.17 -13.91 16.11
CA GLY A 110 22.04 -14.41 15.03
C GLY A 110 21.89 -15.90 14.69
N LYS A 111 20.91 -16.61 15.27
CA LYS A 111 20.66 -18.04 14.98
C LYS A 111 19.31 -18.23 14.28
N ALA A 112 19.25 -19.14 13.31
CA ALA A 112 18.00 -19.50 12.65
C ALA A 112 16.98 -20.00 13.69
N ALA A 113 15.75 -19.52 13.57
CA ALA A 113 14.68 -19.78 14.52
C ALA A 113 13.37 -20.15 13.82
N SER A 114 12.47 -20.79 14.56
CA SER A 114 11.12 -21.10 14.10
C SER A 114 10.12 -20.02 14.51
N GLU A 115 8.95 -20.01 13.87
CA GLU A 115 7.84 -19.14 14.25
C GLU A 115 7.39 -19.38 15.70
N ALA A 116 7.41 -20.63 16.17
CA ALA A 116 7.10 -20.96 17.56
C ALA A 116 8.10 -20.35 18.56
N ALA A 117 9.36 -20.13 18.16
CA ALA A 117 10.33 -19.41 18.98
C ALA A 117 10.05 -17.90 18.99
N LEU A 118 9.62 -17.35 17.85
CA LEU A 118 9.22 -15.94 17.72
C LEU A 118 8.05 -15.59 18.65
N GLN A 119 7.01 -16.43 18.69
CA GLN A 119 5.82 -16.23 19.53
C GLN A 119 6.11 -16.26 21.04
N LYS A 120 7.21 -16.88 21.47
CA LYS A 120 7.63 -16.89 22.88
C LYS A 120 8.27 -15.59 23.34
N ILE A 121 8.64 -14.71 22.41
CA ILE A 121 9.30 -13.45 22.72
C ILE A 121 8.23 -12.36 22.95
N SER A 122 8.19 -11.83 24.16
CA SER A 122 7.39 -10.64 24.45
C SER A 122 8.12 -9.38 23.95
N PRO A 123 7.38 -8.37 23.46
CA PRO A 123 7.94 -7.10 22.98
C PRO A 123 8.90 -6.39 23.96
N GLU A 124 8.70 -6.57 25.26
CA GLU A 124 9.52 -5.99 26.35
C GLU A 124 10.96 -6.52 26.39
N PHE A 125 11.21 -7.72 25.85
CA PHE A 125 12.54 -8.33 25.81
C PHE A 125 13.24 -8.17 24.45
N VAL A 126 12.65 -7.42 23.52
CA VAL A 126 13.20 -7.20 22.18
C VAL A 126 14.13 -5.98 22.20
N ASP A 127 15.43 -6.21 22.07
CA ASP A 127 16.42 -5.14 21.98
C ASP A 127 16.37 -4.46 20.61
N GLU A 128 16.48 -5.26 19.55
CA GLU A 128 16.52 -4.78 18.18
C GLU A 128 15.70 -5.67 17.25
N VAL A 129 15.12 -5.06 16.22
CA VAL A 129 14.41 -5.75 15.14
C VAL A 129 14.94 -5.22 13.83
N PHE A 130 15.22 -6.11 12.89
CA PHE A 130 15.55 -5.77 11.52
C PHE A 130 14.73 -6.66 10.59
N VAL A 131 14.09 -6.04 9.62
CA VAL A 131 13.49 -6.75 8.49
C VAL A 131 14.24 -6.34 7.23
N LEU A 132 14.86 -7.33 6.62
CA LEU A 132 15.57 -7.18 5.36
C LEU A 132 14.78 -7.83 4.23
N ARG A 133 14.88 -7.23 3.06
CA ARG A 133 14.35 -7.76 1.80
C ARG A 133 15.50 -7.88 0.79
N LYS A 134 15.48 -8.93 -0.03
CA LYS A 134 16.43 -9.08 -1.14
C LYS A 134 16.03 -8.16 -2.29
N LEU A 135 17.00 -7.48 -2.91
CA LEU A 135 16.74 -6.74 -4.15
C LEU A 135 16.49 -7.72 -5.30
N GLU A 136 15.33 -7.60 -5.94
CA GLU A 136 14.94 -8.42 -7.10
C GLU A 136 15.17 -7.71 -8.44
N TYR A 137 15.78 -6.51 -8.42
CA TYR A 137 15.98 -5.69 -9.61
C TYR A 137 17.33 -5.97 -10.26
N GLY A 138 17.31 -6.71 -11.37
CA GLY A 138 18.47 -6.94 -12.24
C GLY A 138 18.23 -8.16 -13.12
N SER A 139 18.72 -8.17 -14.37
CA SER A 139 18.62 -9.34 -15.26
C SER A 139 19.30 -10.59 -14.70
N ASP A 140 20.24 -10.39 -13.77
CA ASP A 140 21.09 -11.42 -13.19
C ASP A 140 20.73 -11.72 -11.72
N ALA A 141 19.63 -11.14 -11.20
CA ALA A 141 19.22 -11.34 -9.82
C ALA A 141 18.77 -12.81 -9.61
N ALA A 142 19.54 -13.55 -8.81
CA ALA A 142 19.19 -14.94 -8.48
C ALA A 142 17.88 -14.99 -7.69
N TYR A 143 16.88 -15.68 -8.26
CA TYR A 143 15.59 -15.91 -7.63
C TYR A 143 15.76 -16.46 -6.21
N GLU A 144 15.17 -15.79 -5.23
CA GLU A 144 15.17 -16.18 -3.84
C GLU A 144 13.75 -16.59 -3.45
N PRO A 145 13.49 -17.88 -3.13
CA PRO A 145 12.14 -18.31 -2.76
C PRO A 145 11.66 -17.72 -1.44
N LYS A 146 12.59 -17.21 -0.63
CA LYS A 146 12.29 -16.52 0.63
C LYS A 146 12.94 -15.14 0.63
N PRO A 147 12.32 -14.13 0.00
CA PRO A 147 12.93 -12.81 -0.14
C PRO A 147 12.97 -11.98 1.16
N TYR A 148 12.40 -12.47 2.26
CA TYR A 148 12.37 -11.76 3.54
C TYR A 148 13.21 -12.43 4.63
N ARG A 149 13.86 -11.60 5.44
CA ARG A 149 14.62 -12.02 6.63
C ARG A 149 14.22 -11.14 7.80
N VAL A 150 13.80 -11.78 8.88
CA VAL A 150 13.48 -11.14 10.16
C VAL A 150 14.57 -11.48 11.14
N LEU A 151 15.29 -10.48 11.63
CA LEU A 151 16.38 -10.65 12.58
C LEU A 151 16.04 -9.90 13.86
N ILE A 152 16.08 -10.62 14.99
CA ILE A 152 15.69 -10.09 16.29
C ILE A 152 16.84 -10.31 17.27
N GLN A 153 17.23 -9.25 17.96
CA GLN A 153 18.10 -9.32 19.12
C GLN A 153 17.23 -9.24 20.39
N THR A 154 17.38 -10.20 21.29
CA THR A 154 16.70 -10.18 22.59
C THR A 154 17.63 -9.65 23.67
N SER A 155 17.06 -8.99 24.68
CA SER A 155 17.71 -8.60 25.92
C SER A 155 17.32 -9.56 27.05
N PRO A 156 18.24 -9.92 27.96
CA PRO A 156 17.90 -10.68 29.17
C PRO A 156 17.09 -9.85 30.18
N ASN A 157 17.18 -8.52 30.08
CA ASN A 157 16.48 -7.57 30.95
C ASN A 157 15.30 -6.94 30.22
N LEU A 158 14.26 -6.61 30.97
CA LEU A 158 13.13 -5.81 30.49
C LEU A 158 13.64 -4.45 29.99
N LEU A 159 13.21 -4.07 28.78
CA LEU A 159 13.57 -2.79 28.18
C LEU A 159 12.41 -1.80 28.31
N PRO A 160 12.69 -0.55 28.71
CA PRO A 160 11.65 0.47 28.83
C PRO A 160 11.03 0.80 27.47
N PHE A 161 9.72 1.00 27.45
CA PHE A 161 8.99 1.46 26.28
C PHE A 161 9.14 2.98 26.12
N THR A 162 10.18 3.40 25.42
CA THR A 162 10.29 4.80 24.96
C THR A 162 9.18 5.13 23.96
N LYS A 163 8.97 6.42 23.66
CA LYS A 163 7.99 6.86 22.65
C LYS A 163 8.21 6.18 21.30
N SER A 164 9.47 6.08 20.86
CA SER A 164 9.86 5.44 19.60
C SER A 164 9.57 3.94 19.59
N ARG A 165 9.91 3.23 20.68
CA ARG A 165 9.62 1.79 20.84
C ARG A 165 8.12 1.53 20.89
N SER A 166 7.37 2.32 21.65
CA SER A 166 5.92 2.23 21.72
C SER A 166 5.31 2.37 20.34
N ARG A 167 5.68 3.43 19.60
CA ARG A 167 5.17 3.65 18.24
C ARG A 167 5.53 2.52 17.28
N PHE A 168 6.73 1.94 17.39
CA PHE A 168 7.14 0.79 16.59
C PHE A 168 6.27 -0.43 16.86
N PHE A 169 6.05 -0.81 18.12
CA PHE A 169 5.21 -1.96 18.43
C PHE A 169 3.72 -1.71 18.17
N THR A 170 3.25 -0.47 18.34
CA THR A 170 1.90 -0.06 17.91
C THR A 170 1.73 -0.23 16.39
N LEU A 171 2.75 0.08 15.59
CA LEU A 171 2.73 -0.20 14.15
C LEU A 171 2.61 -1.70 13.87
N LEU A 172 3.40 -2.55 14.55
CA LEU A 172 3.33 -4.00 14.36
C LEU A 172 1.97 -4.58 14.80
N GLN A 173 1.34 -4.01 15.82
CA GLN A 173 -0.02 -4.36 16.23
C GLN A 173 -1.05 -3.93 15.19
N ALA A 174 -0.93 -2.71 14.65
CA ALA A 174 -1.83 -2.22 13.60
C ALA A 174 -1.71 -3.07 12.32
N ALA A 175 -0.50 -3.50 11.97
CA ALA A 175 -0.24 -4.39 10.83
C ALA A 175 -0.85 -5.79 11.01
N ALA A 176 -1.17 -6.21 12.24
CA ALA A 176 -1.92 -7.46 12.47
C ALA A 176 -3.40 -7.34 12.07
N VAL A 177 -3.94 -6.12 11.97
CA VAL A 177 -5.37 -5.84 11.74
C VAL A 177 -5.60 -5.11 10.40
N SER A 178 -4.55 -4.54 9.82
CA SER A 178 -4.58 -3.78 8.57
C SER A 178 -3.49 -4.21 7.61
N LYS A 179 -3.86 -4.31 6.32
CA LYS A 179 -2.90 -4.48 5.21
C LYS A 179 -2.14 -3.19 4.91
N HIS A 180 -2.72 -2.03 5.23
CA HIS A 180 -2.18 -0.70 4.95
C HIS A 180 -2.09 0.13 6.23
N PRO A 181 -1.23 -0.27 7.20
CA PRO A 181 -1.13 0.42 8.48
C PRO A 181 -0.64 1.87 8.33
N PHE A 182 0.02 2.24 7.23
CA PHE A 182 0.38 3.63 6.93
C PHE A 182 -0.75 4.43 6.27
N GLY A 183 -1.89 3.80 6.03
CA GLY A 183 -3.03 4.37 5.33
C GLY A 183 -2.92 4.25 3.82
N GLU A 184 -4.07 4.20 3.18
CA GLU A 184 -4.19 4.13 1.72
C GLU A 184 -5.45 4.87 1.29
N THR A 185 -5.48 5.34 0.04
CA THR A 185 -6.62 6.08 -0.49
C THR A 185 -7.01 5.50 -1.84
N TYR A 186 -8.31 5.26 -2.02
CA TYR A 186 -8.89 4.83 -3.27
C TYR A 186 -9.88 5.86 -3.78
N SER A 187 -10.09 5.85 -5.10
CA SER A 187 -11.05 6.73 -5.72
C SER A 187 -11.77 6.05 -6.87
N PHE A 188 -13.10 6.16 -6.85
CA PHE A 188 -13.99 5.46 -7.76
C PHE A 188 -14.88 6.48 -8.46
N ASN A 189 -14.94 6.41 -9.79
CA ASN A 189 -16.05 7.00 -10.54
C ASN A 189 -17.26 6.04 -10.53
N MET A 190 -18.40 6.46 -11.09
CA MET A 190 -19.63 5.65 -11.14
C MET A 190 -19.42 4.23 -11.71
N ASN A 191 -18.70 4.09 -12.82
CA ASN A 191 -18.50 2.78 -13.46
C ASN A 191 -17.59 1.88 -12.60
N GLN A 192 -16.50 2.44 -12.09
CA GLN A 192 -15.60 1.74 -11.17
C GLN A 192 -16.33 1.33 -9.88
N LEU A 193 -17.28 2.13 -9.42
CA LEU A 193 -18.09 1.81 -8.25
C LEU A 193 -19.09 0.69 -8.52
N LEU A 194 -19.75 0.70 -9.69
CA LEU A 194 -20.61 -0.41 -10.12
C LEU A 194 -19.83 -1.72 -10.19
N GLU A 195 -18.64 -1.69 -10.78
CA GLU A 195 -17.73 -2.84 -10.84
C GLU A 195 -17.28 -3.28 -9.44
N ALA A 196 -16.83 -2.33 -8.60
CA ALA A 196 -16.38 -2.60 -7.23
C ALA A 196 -17.49 -3.24 -6.38
N THR A 197 -18.72 -2.72 -6.46
CA THR A 197 -19.87 -3.29 -5.74
C THR A 197 -20.28 -4.66 -6.28
N PHE A 198 -20.08 -4.93 -7.58
CA PHE A 198 -20.36 -6.23 -8.19
C PHE A 198 -19.35 -7.30 -7.74
N PHE A 199 -18.06 -6.96 -7.68
CA PHE A 199 -17.00 -7.88 -7.23
C PHE A 199 -16.75 -7.86 -5.72
N HIS A 200 -17.62 -7.20 -4.94
CA HIS A 200 -17.48 -7.07 -3.48
C HIS A 200 -16.11 -6.54 -3.04
N ASN A 201 -15.58 -5.55 -3.77
CA ASN A 201 -14.31 -4.92 -3.44
C ASN A 201 -14.45 -4.09 -2.15
N LYS A 202 -13.84 -4.59 -1.07
CA LYS A 202 -13.85 -3.97 0.26
C LYS A 202 -13.25 -2.56 0.28
N ASN A 203 -12.40 -2.20 -0.67
CA ASN A 203 -11.78 -0.87 -0.73
C ASN A 203 -12.78 0.24 -1.04
N ALA A 204 -13.94 -0.10 -1.62
CA ALA A 204 -15.03 0.86 -1.83
C ALA A 204 -15.80 1.18 -0.53
N LEU A 205 -15.69 0.37 0.52
CA LEU A 205 -16.41 0.44 1.80
C LEU A 205 -17.94 0.35 1.71
N VAL A 206 -18.50 0.44 0.51
CA VAL A 206 -19.94 0.46 0.25
C VAL A 206 -20.33 -0.70 -0.66
N GLU A 207 -21.58 -1.11 -0.50
CA GLU A 207 -22.28 -2.09 -1.32
C GLU A 207 -23.45 -1.43 -2.04
N ARG A 208 -23.89 -2.09 -3.11
CA ARG A 208 -25.09 -1.70 -3.84
C ARG A 208 -26.29 -2.48 -3.31
N THR A 209 -27.31 -1.76 -2.88
CA THR A 209 -28.61 -2.32 -2.51
C THR A 209 -29.40 -2.78 -3.75
N LYS A 210 -30.42 -3.62 -3.53
CA LYS A 210 -31.36 -4.05 -4.60
C LYS A 210 -32.00 -2.86 -5.32
N ASN A 211 -32.26 -1.77 -4.60
CA ASN A 211 -32.85 -0.54 -5.13
C ASN A 211 -31.83 0.41 -5.76
N GLN A 212 -30.62 -0.06 -6.07
CA GLN A 212 -29.54 0.71 -6.73
C GLN A 212 -29.01 1.91 -5.92
N HIS A 213 -29.24 1.93 -4.62
CA HIS A 213 -28.63 2.89 -3.69
C HIS A 213 -27.39 2.30 -3.04
N LEU A 214 -26.50 3.14 -2.55
CA LEU A 214 -25.34 2.73 -1.77
C LEU A 214 -25.74 2.34 -0.35
N LYS A 215 -25.01 1.43 0.26
CA LYS A 215 -25.08 1.15 1.69
C LYS A 215 -23.64 0.97 2.18
N LEU A 216 -23.26 1.57 3.29
CA LEU A 216 -21.97 1.25 3.90
C LEU A 216 -21.97 -0.23 4.34
N SER A 217 -20.92 -0.97 4.00
CA SER A 217 -20.82 -2.38 4.38
C SER A 217 -20.82 -2.53 5.91
N ASP A 218 -21.52 -3.54 6.41
CA ASP A 218 -21.72 -3.73 7.86
C ASP A 218 -20.39 -3.96 8.60
N GLU A 219 -19.35 -4.49 7.92
CA GLU A 219 -18.00 -4.66 8.48
C GLU A 219 -17.32 -3.32 8.86
N PHE A 220 -17.73 -2.21 8.21
CA PHE A 220 -17.06 -0.91 8.32
C PHE A 220 -17.93 0.16 8.97
N SER A 221 -19.19 -0.12 9.33
CA SER A 221 -20.14 0.88 9.83
C SER A 221 -19.63 1.66 11.04
N ASP A 222 -19.01 0.95 11.98
CA ASP A 222 -18.61 1.51 13.28
C ASP A 222 -17.20 2.12 13.25
N LYS A 223 -16.53 2.02 12.10
CA LYS A 223 -15.12 2.39 11.92
C LYS A 223 -14.91 3.40 10.80
N THR A 224 -15.98 3.99 10.26
CA THR A 224 -15.93 4.88 9.10
C THR A 224 -16.60 6.21 9.39
N ASP A 225 -15.88 7.31 9.18
CA ASP A 225 -16.50 8.63 9.11
C ASP A 225 -17.03 8.87 7.70
N VAL A 226 -18.29 9.26 7.57
CA VAL A 226 -18.96 9.42 6.28
C VAL A 226 -19.26 10.88 6.00
N TYR A 227 -18.96 11.31 4.78
CA TYR A 227 -19.23 12.65 4.28
C TYR A 227 -19.94 12.58 2.92
N ILE A 228 -21.06 13.28 2.77
CA ILE A 228 -21.76 13.45 1.49
C ILE A 228 -21.64 14.92 1.09
N ASN A 229 -21.00 15.19 -0.06
CA ASN A 229 -20.66 16.53 -0.54
C ASN A 229 -19.92 17.39 0.50
N GLY A 230 -19.08 16.77 1.33
CA GLY A 230 -18.33 17.42 2.40
C GLY A 230 -19.11 17.66 3.69
N ILE A 231 -20.38 17.23 3.76
CA ILE A 231 -21.20 17.32 4.98
C ILE A 231 -21.08 15.99 5.74
N PRO A 232 -20.70 15.99 7.03
CA PRO A 232 -20.66 14.77 7.83
C PRO A 232 -22.08 14.22 8.01
N VAL A 233 -22.25 12.92 7.77
CA VAL A 233 -23.53 12.23 7.86
C VAL A 233 -23.39 10.92 8.63
N LYS A 234 -24.52 10.36 9.07
CA LYS A 234 -24.52 9.02 9.67
C LYS A 234 -24.34 7.94 8.59
N PRO A 235 -23.75 6.78 8.93
CA PRO A 235 -23.66 5.62 8.03
C PRO A 235 -24.97 5.21 7.34
N GLU A 236 -26.09 5.30 8.07
CA GLU A 236 -27.43 4.97 7.56
C GLU A 236 -27.87 5.87 6.41
N GLU A 237 -27.43 7.14 6.41
CA GLU A 237 -27.80 8.15 5.41
C GLU A 237 -27.12 7.90 4.05
N VAL A 238 -26.10 7.02 3.97
CA VAL A 238 -25.51 6.59 2.69
C VAL A 238 -26.56 5.98 1.76
N THR A 239 -27.60 5.37 2.33
CA THR A 239 -28.73 4.79 1.60
C THR A 239 -29.58 5.79 0.84
N SER A 240 -29.44 7.09 1.10
CA SER A 240 -30.10 8.12 0.30
C SER A 240 -29.40 8.39 -1.04
N VAL A 241 -28.17 7.88 -1.25
CA VAL A 241 -27.39 8.15 -2.46
C VAL A 241 -27.62 7.05 -3.49
N HIS A 242 -28.21 7.41 -4.61
CA HIS A 242 -28.34 6.50 -5.75
C HIS A 242 -26.97 6.34 -6.45
N VAL A 243 -26.60 5.12 -6.86
CA VAL A 243 -25.27 4.84 -7.46
C VAL A 243 -24.99 5.74 -8.67
N ARG A 244 -26.00 6.00 -9.51
CA ARG A 244 -25.91 6.87 -10.70
C ARG A 244 -25.76 8.37 -10.38
N GLU A 245 -26.00 8.77 -9.15
CA GLU A 245 -25.77 10.14 -8.69
C GLU A 245 -24.34 10.35 -8.24
N VAL A 246 -23.54 9.28 -8.07
CA VAL A 246 -22.14 9.40 -7.65
C VAL A 246 -21.31 10.00 -8.78
N ALA A 247 -20.77 11.18 -8.54
CA ALA A 247 -19.74 11.78 -9.40
C ALA A 247 -18.38 11.14 -9.10
N ARG A 248 -18.03 11.08 -7.81
CA ARG A 248 -16.78 10.51 -7.32
C ARG A 248 -16.99 10.00 -5.89
N LEU A 249 -16.40 8.86 -5.59
CA LEU A 249 -16.34 8.29 -4.25
C LEU A 249 -14.87 8.14 -3.88
N TYR A 250 -14.48 8.70 -2.75
CA TYR A 250 -13.14 8.57 -2.20
C TYR A 250 -13.24 7.78 -0.91
N THR A 251 -12.40 6.76 -0.78
CA THR A 251 -12.21 6.05 0.48
C THR A 251 -10.79 6.24 0.94
N ARG A 252 -10.60 6.36 2.25
CA ARG A 252 -9.28 6.48 2.85
C ARG A 252 -9.23 5.60 4.09
N GLU A 253 -8.24 4.72 4.14
CA GLU A 253 -7.77 4.16 5.40
C GLU A 253 -6.80 5.17 6.02
N ARG A 254 -7.07 5.55 7.27
CA ARG A 254 -6.21 6.48 8.00
C ARG A 254 -4.94 5.75 8.46
N PRO A 255 -3.81 6.45 8.62
CA PRO A 255 -2.62 5.85 9.20
C PRO A 255 -2.88 5.40 10.63
N PHE A 256 -2.19 4.35 11.08
CA PHE A 256 -2.32 3.81 12.44
C PHE A 256 -2.09 4.85 13.53
N THR A 257 -1.31 5.89 13.24
CA THR A 257 -1.05 7.01 14.14
C THR A 257 -2.31 7.78 14.53
N ASP A 258 -3.39 7.64 13.76
CA ASP A 258 -4.63 8.38 13.96
C ASP A 258 -5.71 7.49 14.60
N TRP A 259 -5.91 6.28 14.08
CA TRP A 259 -7.00 5.39 14.52
C TRP A 259 -6.59 4.33 15.54
N PHE A 260 -5.30 4.01 15.64
CA PHE A 260 -4.78 2.98 16.56
C PHE A 260 -4.07 3.61 17.75
N ARG A 261 -4.71 4.63 18.34
CA ARG A 261 -4.25 5.32 19.55
C ARG A 261 -5.11 4.96 20.76
N ALA A 262 -4.50 4.96 21.94
CA ALA A 262 -5.18 4.68 23.19
C ALA A 262 -5.94 5.87 23.78
N ASP A 263 -5.55 7.11 23.44
CA ASP A 263 -6.06 8.34 24.06
C ASP A 263 -7.33 8.85 23.38
N GLN A 264 -7.35 8.88 22.04
CA GLN A 264 -8.51 9.32 21.27
C GLN A 264 -8.43 8.75 19.84
N PRO A 265 -8.87 7.51 19.61
CA PRO A 265 -8.82 6.92 18.28
C PRO A 265 -9.84 7.61 17.36
N SER A 266 -9.35 8.12 16.24
CA SER A 266 -10.23 8.46 15.11
C SER A 266 -10.81 7.19 14.48
N SER A 267 -11.91 7.31 13.74
CA SER A 267 -12.39 6.20 12.90
C SER A 267 -11.28 5.73 11.95
N ARG A 268 -11.17 4.42 11.73
CA ARG A 268 -10.12 3.84 10.87
C ARG A 268 -10.26 4.28 9.41
N PHE A 269 -11.49 4.38 8.95
CA PHE A 269 -11.80 4.70 7.56
C PHE A 269 -12.51 6.03 7.43
N GLU A 270 -12.44 6.59 6.23
CA GLU A 270 -13.15 7.77 5.81
C GLU A 270 -13.78 7.52 4.44
N LEU A 271 -15.05 7.85 4.31
CA LEU A 271 -15.82 7.73 3.07
C LEU A 271 -16.34 9.11 2.66
N ASN A 272 -15.88 9.61 1.52
CA ASN A 272 -16.34 10.87 0.94
C ASN A 272 -17.07 10.61 -0.38
N ILE A 273 -18.36 10.95 -0.41
CA ILE A 273 -19.21 10.79 -1.58
C ILE A 273 -19.51 12.16 -2.18
N GLN A 274 -19.08 12.38 -3.42
CA GLN A 274 -19.48 13.54 -4.21
C GLN A 274 -20.61 13.15 -5.14
N THR A 275 -21.75 13.85 -5.03
CA THR A 275 -22.94 13.60 -5.82
C THR A 275 -23.09 14.62 -6.96
N ALA A 276 -23.67 14.17 -8.07
CA ALA A 276 -24.10 14.98 -9.20
C ALA A 276 -25.53 14.53 -9.60
N PRO A 277 -26.57 15.02 -8.91
CA PRO A 277 -27.95 14.50 -9.06
C PRO A 277 -28.51 14.65 -10.48
N LYS A 278 -27.99 15.59 -11.28
CA LYS A 278 -28.36 15.74 -12.70
C LYS A 278 -27.92 14.55 -13.57
N ARG A 279 -26.99 13.69 -13.11
CA ARG A 279 -26.54 12.49 -13.85
C ARG A 279 -27.57 11.37 -13.87
N ALA A 280 -28.33 11.18 -12.79
CA ALA A 280 -29.38 10.15 -12.74
C ALA A 280 -30.45 10.33 -13.83
N LYS A 281 -30.67 11.57 -14.28
CA LYS A 281 -31.63 11.91 -15.34
C LYS A 281 -31.11 11.74 -16.77
N ARG A 282 -29.80 11.53 -16.98
CA ARG A 282 -29.18 11.67 -18.31
C ARG A 282 -29.16 10.39 -19.16
N ASP A 283 -29.20 9.20 -18.55
CA ASP A 283 -28.98 7.93 -19.28
C ASP A 283 -30.07 6.88 -19.04
N SER A 284 -31.24 7.09 -19.64
CA SER A 284 -32.20 5.99 -19.88
C SER A 284 -31.99 5.29 -21.23
N SER A 285 -30.85 5.47 -21.91
CA SER A 285 -30.73 5.02 -23.32
C SER A 285 -29.35 4.53 -23.81
N TYR A 286 -28.36 4.30 -22.94
CA TYR A 286 -27.13 3.59 -23.35
C TYR A 286 -27.10 2.15 -22.83
N TYR A 287 -27.73 1.24 -23.58
CA TYR A 287 -27.47 -0.19 -23.48
C TYR A 287 -26.06 -0.46 -23.99
N VAL A 288 -25.11 -0.76 -23.09
CA VAL A 288 -23.86 -1.41 -23.49
C VAL A 288 -24.19 -2.90 -23.67
N PHE A 289 -24.56 -3.28 -24.89
CA PHE A 289 -24.57 -4.68 -25.31
C PHE A 289 -23.12 -5.18 -25.33
N SER A 290 -22.73 -5.96 -24.31
CA SER A 290 -21.61 -6.88 -24.48
C SER A 290 -22.10 -8.05 -25.32
N PRO A 291 -21.42 -8.44 -26.41
CA PRO A 291 -21.82 -9.59 -27.22
C PRO A 291 -21.69 -10.94 -26.48
N PHE A 292 -21.25 -10.93 -25.22
CA PHE A 292 -21.02 -12.13 -24.41
C PHE A 292 -22.01 -12.31 -23.25
N TYR A 293 -22.96 -11.40 -23.03
CA TYR A 293 -23.91 -11.51 -21.92
C TYR A 293 -25.35 -11.23 -22.38
N SER A 294 -26.10 -12.31 -22.59
CA SER A 294 -27.56 -12.30 -22.73
C SER A 294 -28.20 -12.69 -21.40
N GLY A 295 -28.44 -11.70 -20.56
CA GLY A 295 -29.25 -11.85 -19.34
C GLY A 295 -30.00 -10.54 -19.12
N ASP A 296 -31.32 -10.62 -18.98
CA ASP A 296 -32.18 -9.46 -18.81
C ASP A 296 -31.83 -8.68 -17.53
N PHE A 297 -31.64 -7.36 -17.68
CA PHE A 297 -31.37 -6.38 -16.63
C PHE A 297 -32.62 -5.63 -16.20
#